data_AF-A0A412AZ34-F1
#
_entry.id   AF-A0A412AZ34-F1
#
_cell.length_a   1.000
_cell.length_b   1.000
_cell.length_c   1.000
_cell.angle_alpha   90.00
_cell.angle_beta   90.00
_cell.angle_gamma   90.00
#
_symmetry.space_group_name_H-M   'P 1'
#
loop_
_entity.id
_entity.type
_entity.pdbx_description
1 polymer ?
#
loop_
_entity_poly.entity_id
_entity_poly.type
_entity_poly.pdbx_seq_one_letter_code
_entity_poly.pdbx_strand_id
1 'polypeptide(L)'
;MSQQEYCGDVINFKTCSKSFKNKTRLPNDPENWAIFKDVHEPIIARGDFEKVQTLIAKTKRRAPKAKNGEKSIFCDLLFCGDCHGKLRHHTNTINKDIHYFVCANNKVDYRGECPGRHYVRADAIEQVVMLELRRMAEFLAADEEAFAELLAQKTDKELLKEKKHDEAELQKAIVRNDTVAQLYEKLYEDNAIGKVSDEWFMQLSHKYETERLELKTKIKTLRQKLSKCGQREQERENFTSAIRRFMRMDRLTAPLLRELIDHIDVFETEGKGKNRTQRIVIYYLFVGYVEIPEISHRPNIVADTRKGVATKYLTEPKTA
;
A
#
# COMPACT_ATOMS: atom_id res chain seq x y z
N MET A 1 -18.80 7.04 0.57
CA MET A 1 -18.24 6.48 -0.68
C MET A 1 -18.13 4.97 -0.57
N SER A 2 -19.24 4.23 -0.56
CA SER A 2 -19.24 2.75 -0.49
C SER A 2 -20.21 2.12 -1.49
N GLN A 3 -20.88 2.94 -2.31
CA GLN A 3 -21.86 2.52 -3.30
C GLN A 3 -21.14 2.40 -4.65
N GLN A 4 -20.99 1.18 -5.16
CA GLN A 4 -20.35 0.93 -6.45
C GLN A 4 -21.22 1.39 -7.63
N GLU A 5 -22.49 1.72 -7.39
CA GLU A 5 -23.38 2.27 -8.43
C GLU A 5 -22.87 3.57 -9.05
N TYR A 6 -22.07 4.36 -8.31
CA TYR A 6 -21.42 5.54 -8.88
C TYR A 6 -20.43 5.22 -10.01
N CYS A 7 -20.05 3.95 -10.17
CA CYS A 7 -19.16 3.46 -11.22
C CYS A 7 -19.91 2.89 -12.43
N GLY A 8 -21.22 3.11 -12.54
CA GLY A 8 -22.03 2.56 -13.64
C GLY A 8 -22.71 1.23 -13.32
N ASP A 9 -22.59 0.73 -12.09
CA ASP A 9 -23.13 -0.58 -11.70
C ASP A 9 -24.59 -0.48 -11.24
N VAL A 10 -25.43 -1.42 -11.67
CA VAL A 10 -26.79 -1.60 -11.14
C VAL A 10 -26.80 -2.79 -10.20
N ILE A 11 -27.23 -2.58 -8.95
CA ILE A 11 -27.26 -3.63 -7.93
C ILE A 11 -28.69 -3.86 -7.49
N ASN A 12 -29.17 -5.08 -7.73
CA ASN A 12 -30.49 -5.53 -7.32
C ASN A 12 -30.41 -6.48 -6.12
N PHE A 13 -31.54 -6.64 -5.43
CA PHE A 13 -31.69 -7.55 -4.27
C PHE A 13 -30.81 -7.24 -3.06
N LYS A 14 -30.46 -5.96 -2.84
CA LYS A 14 -29.83 -5.48 -1.59
C LYS A 14 -30.66 -5.76 -0.34
N THR A 15 -31.98 -5.89 -0.52
CA THR A 15 -32.91 -6.26 0.55
C THR A 15 -33.81 -7.39 0.12
N CYS A 16 -34.18 -8.25 1.07
CA CYS A 16 -35.10 -9.35 0.90
C CYS A 16 -36.21 -9.31 1.96
N SER A 17 -37.27 -10.09 1.77
CA SER A 17 -38.32 -10.30 2.76
C SER A 17 -38.29 -11.75 3.21
N LYS A 18 -38.39 -12.02 4.52
CA LYS A 18 -38.38 -13.40 5.07
C LYS A 18 -39.48 -14.28 4.50
N SER A 19 -40.63 -13.71 4.17
CA SER A 19 -41.74 -14.41 3.53
C SER A 19 -42.64 -13.40 2.83
N PHE A 20 -43.48 -13.86 1.92
CA PHE A 20 -44.41 -12.98 1.19
C PHE A 20 -45.40 -12.24 2.12
N LYS A 21 -45.68 -12.80 3.30
CA LYS A 21 -46.58 -12.21 4.32
C LYS A 21 -45.91 -11.10 5.12
N ASN A 22 -44.58 -11.12 5.20
CA ASN A 22 -43.82 -10.12 5.94
C ASN A 22 -43.25 -9.06 4.99
N LYS A 23 -43.90 -7.89 4.94
CA LYS A 23 -43.49 -6.76 4.09
C LYS A 23 -42.24 -6.03 4.60
N THR A 24 -41.69 -6.43 5.75
CA THR A 24 -40.46 -5.85 6.30
C THR A 24 -39.27 -6.21 5.40
N ARG A 25 -38.57 -5.19 4.90
CA ARG A 25 -37.35 -5.35 4.10
C ARG A 25 -36.16 -5.51 5.04
N LEU A 26 -35.43 -6.60 4.88
CA LEU A 26 -34.20 -6.90 5.61
C LEU A 26 -33.00 -6.78 4.67
N PRO A 27 -31.83 -6.36 5.16
CA PRO A 27 -30.60 -6.44 4.39
C PRO A 27 -30.35 -7.87 3.93
N ASN A 28 -29.99 -8.04 2.66
CA ASN A 28 -29.65 -9.34 2.08
C ASN A 28 -28.13 -9.52 2.09
N ASP A 29 -27.67 -10.76 2.17
CA ASP A 29 -26.24 -11.06 2.11
C ASP A 29 -25.64 -10.66 0.74
N PRO A 30 -24.40 -10.13 0.70
CA PRO A 30 -23.78 -9.67 -0.55
C PRO A 30 -23.70 -10.73 -1.66
N GLU A 31 -23.63 -12.02 -1.29
CA GLU A 31 -23.62 -13.15 -2.23
C GLU A 31 -24.93 -13.29 -3.01
N ASN A 32 -26.04 -12.81 -2.44
CA ASN A 32 -27.37 -12.84 -3.04
C ASN A 32 -27.70 -11.56 -3.83
N TRP A 33 -26.74 -10.64 -3.96
CA TRP A 33 -26.93 -9.42 -4.74
C TRP A 33 -26.72 -9.73 -6.22
N ALA A 34 -27.66 -9.30 -7.06
CA ALA A 34 -27.47 -9.33 -8.50
C ALA A 34 -26.78 -8.03 -8.92
N ILE A 35 -25.51 -8.13 -9.32
CA ILE A 35 -24.68 -6.99 -9.72
C ILE A 35 -24.50 -7.02 -11.23
N PHE A 36 -25.05 -6.01 -11.91
CA PHE A 36 -24.87 -5.79 -13.34
C PHE A 36 -23.88 -4.64 -13.52
N LYS A 37 -22.75 -4.92 -14.16
CA LYS A 37 -21.66 -3.95 -14.29
C LYS A 37 -21.85 -3.05 -15.51
N ASP A 38 -21.44 -1.79 -15.38
CA ASP A 38 -21.32 -0.82 -16.50
C ASP A 38 -22.62 -0.64 -17.31
N VAL A 39 -23.76 -0.59 -16.63
CA VAL A 39 -25.10 -0.45 -17.23
C VAL A 39 -25.44 1.00 -17.56
N HIS A 40 -24.93 1.96 -16.79
CA HIS A 40 -25.15 3.39 -17.02
C HIS A 40 -23.84 4.17 -17.00
N GLU A 41 -23.90 5.41 -17.49
CA GLU A 41 -22.74 6.30 -17.50
C GLU A 41 -22.20 6.49 -16.06
N PRO A 42 -20.91 6.20 -15.82
CA PRO A 42 -20.31 6.31 -14.51
C PRO A 42 -20.11 7.79 -14.12
N ILE A 43 -20.46 8.12 -12.88
CA ILE A 43 -20.16 9.45 -12.31
C ILE A 43 -18.70 9.49 -11.82
N ILE A 44 -18.18 8.35 -11.36
CA ILE A 44 -16.81 8.18 -10.86
C ILE A 44 -16.15 7.06 -11.65
N ALA A 45 -14.92 7.29 -12.12
CA ALA A 45 -14.13 6.25 -12.77
C ALA A 45 -13.92 5.05 -11.82
N ARG A 46 -14.11 3.82 -12.33
CA ARG A 46 -14.00 2.59 -11.53
C ARG A 46 -12.66 2.48 -10.80
N GLY A 47 -11.56 2.85 -11.45
CA GLY A 47 -10.24 2.85 -10.84
C GLY A 47 -10.14 3.77 -9.62
N ASP A 48 -10.79 4.93 -9.64
CA ASP A 48 -10.79 5.86 -8.50
C ASP A 48 -11.67 5.36 -7.36
N PHE A 49 -12.81 4.73 -7.68
CA PHE A 49 -13.65 4.09 -6.68
C PHE A 49 -12.93 2.93 -5.96
N GLU A 50 -12.23 2.07 -6.71
CA GLU A 50 -11.45 0.97 -6.15
C GLU A 50 -10.33 1.50 -5.24
N LYS A 51 -9.61 2.55 -5.65
CA LYS A 51 -8.65 3.25 -4.78
C LYS A 51 -9.30 3.73 -3.49
N VAL A 52 -10.48 4.37 -3.55
CA VAL A 52 -11.19 4.81 -2.35
C VAL A 52 -11.61 3.63 -1.46
N GLN A 53 -12.09 2.52 -2.04
CA GLN A 53 -12.44 1.33 -1.26
C GLN A 53 -11.23 0.74 -0.54
N THR A 54 -10.07 0.66 -1.19
CA THR A 54 -8.83 0.19 -0.53
C THR A 54 -8.43 1.09 0.64
N LEU A 55 -8.56 2.42 0.50
CA LEU A 55 -8.28 3.38 1.57
C LEU A 55 -9.26 3.24 2.74
N ILE A 56 -10.55 3.00 2.48
CA ILE A 56 -11.57 2.75 3.51
C ILE A 56 -11.30 1.43 4.23
N ALA A 57 -10.97 0.36 3.50
CA ALA A 57 -10.67 -0.94 4.07
C ALA A 57 -9.45 -0.89 5.03
N LYS A 58 -8.43 -0.10 4.67
CA LYS A 58 -7.26 0.17 5.52
C LYS A 58 -7.61 1.04 6.74
N THR A 59 -8.63 1.90 6.62
CA THR A 59 -9.05 2.88 7.63
C THR A 59 -10.30 2.40 8.39
N LYS A 60 -10.17 1.35 9.21
CA LYS A 60 -11.28 0.85 10.08
C LYS A 60 -11.64 1.77 11.26
N ARG A 61 -11.06 2.97 11.37
CA ARG A 61 -11.19 3.81 12.56
C ARG A 61 -12.38 4.76 12.45
N ARG A 62 -13.13 4.88 13.55
CA ARG A 62 -14.20 5.87 13.75
C ARG A 62 -13.67 7.26 13.40
N ALA A 63 -14.41 8.00 12.57
CA ALA A 63 -14.10 9.39 12.29
C ALA A 63 -14.00 10.15 13.63
N PRO A 64 -12.96 10.99 13.83
CA PRO A 64 -12.89 11.82 15.03
C PRO A 64 -14.13 12.71 15.09
N LYS A 65 -14.68 12.89 16.31
CA LYS A 65 -15.81 13.80 16.51
C LYS A 65 -15.33 15.21 16.15
N ALA A 66 -16.15 15.98 15.41
CA ALA A 66 -15.81 17.35 14.99
C ALA A 66 -15.38 18.26 16.15
N LYS A 67 -15.84 17.98 17.38
CA LYS A 67 -15.46 18.69 18.62
C LYS A 67 -14.02 18.47 19.08
N ASN A 68 -13.32 17.46 18.56
CA ASN A 68 -11.99 17.03 19.02
C ASN A 68 -10.84 17.58 18.15
N GLY A 69 -11.14 18.41 17.15
CA GLY A 69 -10.18 19.01 16.24
C GLY A 69 -10.09 18.30 14.89
N GLU A 70 -9.38 18.93 13.96
CA GLU A 70 -9.13 18.41 12.62
C GLU A 70 -8.17 17.20 12.66
N LYS A 71 -8.36 16.25 11.73
CA LYS A 71 -7.50 15.07 11.65
C LYS A 71 -6.18 15.47 11.00
N SER A 72 -5.05 15.17 11.65
CA SER A 72 -3.73 15.45 11.07
C SER A 72 -3.54 14.71 9.73
N ILE A 73 -2.87 15.38 8.78
CA ILE A 73 -2.52 14.84 7.46
C ILE A 73 -1.62 13.59 7.53
N PHE A 74 -0.92 13.38 8.65
CA PHE A 74 -0.02 12.23 8.90
C PHE A 74 -0.70 11.05 9.59
N CYS A 75 -2.01 11.14 9.85
CA CYS A 75 -2.73 10.02 10.42
C CYS A 75 -2.66 8.80 9.52
N ASP A 76 -2.39 7.65 10.14
CA ASP A 76 -2.23 6.34 9.51
C ASP A 76 -0.93 6.17 8.68
N LEU A 77 -0.03 7.16 8.68
CA LEU A 77 1.30 7.09 8.05
C LEU A 77 2.46 6.89 9.05
N LEU A 78 2.27 7.23 10.33
CA LEU A 78 3.35 7.18 11.33
C LEU A 78 3.39 5.86 12.10
N PHE A 79 4.57 5.25 12.15
CA PHE A 79 4.86 3.97 12.80
C PHE A 79 6.07 4.08 13.73
N CYS A 80 6.11 3.19 14.71
CA CYS A 80 7.17 3.09 15.69
C CYS A 80 8.37 2.36 15.06
N GLY A 81 9.55 2.98 15.06
CA GLY A 81 10.75 2.37 14.48
C GLY A 81 11.24 1.10 15.19
N ASP A 82 10.82 0.87 16.45
CA ASP A 82 11.25 -0.31 17.21
C ASP A 82 10.20 -1.43 17.26
N CYS A 83 8.91 -1.09 17.46
CA CYS A 83 7.86 -2.09 17.61
C CYS A 83 6.90 -2.17 16.42
N HIS A 84 7.12 -1.36 15.37
CA HIS A 84 6.30 -1.23 14.17
C HIS A 84 4.79 -0.99 14.43
N GLY A 85 4.46 -0.55 15.64
CA GLY A 85 3.10 -0.19 16.03
C GLY A 85 2.76 1.22 15.53
N LYS A 86 1.50 1.43 15.13
CA LYS A 86 1.04 2.76 14.69
C LYS A 86 1.17 3.81 15.79
N LEU A 87 1.51 5.04 15.42
CA LEU A 87 1.40 6.18 16.33
C LEU A 87 -0.04 6.71 16.35
N ARG A 88 -0.53 7.10 17.54
CA ARG A 88 -1.82 7.75 17.74
C ARG A 88 -1.63 9.25 17.79
N HIS A 89 -2.54 9.98 17.13
CA HIS A 89 -2.61 11.43 17.17
C HIS A 89 -3.31 11.91 18.44
N HIS A 90 -2.75 12.92 19.09
CA HIS A 90 -3.25 13.53 20.31
C HIS A 90 -3.15 15.05 20.24
N THR A 91 -4.12 15.69 20.88
CA THR A 91 -4.10 17.12 21.16
C THR A 91 -3.80 17.30 22.64
N ASN A 92 -2.88 18.19 22.98
CA ASN A 92 -2.52 18.45 24.36
C ASN A 92 -3.70 19.07 25.14
N THR A 93 -3.89 18.61 26.38
CA THR A 93 -5.02 19.02 27.23
C THR A 93 -4.94 20.48 27.67
N ILE A 94 -3.74 20.99 27.94
CA ILE A 94 -3.51 22.35 28.45
C ILE A 94 -3.47 23.34 27.29
N ASN A 95 -2.61 23.07 26.30
CA ASN A 95 -2.50 23.91 25.11
C ASN A 95 -3.03 23.15 23.89
N LYS A 96 -4.26 23.49 23.47
CA LYS A 96 -4.94 22.81 22.37
C LYS A 96 -4.30 23.03 20.99
N ASP A 97 -3.39 23.99 20.86
CA ASP A 97 -2.63 24.24 19.63
C ASP A 97 -1.46 23.24 19.46
N ILE A 98 -1.13 22.49 20.51
CA ILE A 98 -0.05 21.50 20.47
C ILE A 98 -0.63 20.14 20.13
N HIS A 99 -0.29 19.67 18.92
CA HIS A 99 -0.64 18.35 18.42
C HIS A 99 0.60 17.46 18.32
N TYR A 100 0.44 16.18 18.65
CA TYR A 100 1.54 15.24 18.68
C TYR A 100 1.11 13.80 18.44
N PHE A 101 2.09 12.95 18.19
CA PHE A 101 1.94 11.53 17.93
C PHE A 101 2.71 10.70 18.96
N VAL A 102 2.10 9.63 19.46
CA VAL A 102 2.72 8.68 20.42
C VAL A 102 2.49 7.25 19.98
N CYS A 103 3.50 6.39 20.12
CA CYS A 103 3.36 4.96 19.82
C CYS A 103 2.20 4.35 20.62
N ALA A 104 1.30 3.66 19.91
CA ALA A 104 0.12 3.05 20.52
C ALA A 104 0.45 1.91 21.50
N ASN A 105 1.66 1.34 21.42
CA ASN A 105 2.19 0.28 22.28
C ASN A 105 3.21 0.83 23.31
N ASN A 106 3.23 2.14 23.55
CA ASN A 106 4.13 2.75 24.53
C ASN A 106 3.83 2.24 25.96
N LYS A 107 4.89 1.84 26.68
CA LYS A 107 4.85 1.44 28.10
C LYS A 107 4.24 2.50 29.01
N VAL A 108 4.63 3.77 28.83
CA VAL A 108 4.28 4.88 29.72
C VAL A 108 2.79 5.24 29.62
N ASP A 109 2.29 5.41 28.39
CA ASP A 109 0.95 5.95 28.15
C ASP A 109 -0.12 4.85 28.00
N TYR A 110 0.26 3.63 27.61
CA TYR A 110 -0.69 2.57 27.22
C TYR A 110 -0.43 1.19 27.84
N ARG A 111 0.53 1.06 28.78
CA ARG A 111 0.94 -0.25 29.34
C ARG A 111 1.32 -1.28 28.26
N GLY A 112 1.85 -0.80 27.13
CA GLY A 112 2.33 -1.66 26.06
C GLY A 112 3.74 -2.18 26.32
N GLU A 113 4.32 -2.88 25.35
CA GLU A 113 5.62 -3.55 25.49
C GLU A 113 6.76 -2.85 24.73
N CYS A 114 6.47 -1.74 24.03
CA CYS A 114 7.45 -1.00 23.24
C CYS A 114 8.66 -0.57 24.10
N PRO A 115 9.92 -0.76 23.62
CA PRO A 115 11.12 -0.56 24.43
C PRO A 115 11.33 0.89 24.86
N GLY A 116 11.07 1.85 23.98
CA GLY A 116 11.27 3.29 24.23
C GLY A 116 10.02 4.15 24.06
N ARG A 117 10.15 5.45 24.41
CA ARG A 117 9.09 6.46 24.25
C ARG A 117 9.17 7.12 22.88
N HIS A 118 8.49 6.51 21.91
CA HIS A 118 8.35 7.04 20.55
C HIS A 118 7.28 8.13 20.50
N TYR A 119 7.74 9.38 20.44
CA TYR A 119 6.93 10.59 20.45
C TYR A 119 7.45 11.57 19.40
N VAL A 120 6.58 12.20 18.64
CA VAL A 120 6.93 13.31 17.73
C VAL A 120 5.79 14.33 17.69
N ARG A 121 6.11 15.62 17.57
CA ARG A 121 5.07 16.64 17.38
C ARG A 121 4.62 16.72 15.93
N ALA A 122 3.36 17.10 15.71
CA ALA A 122 2.78 17.21 14.39
C ALA A 122 3.47 18.29 13.52
N ASP A 123 3.83 19.43 14.10
CA ASP A 123 4.55 20.51 13.42
C ASP A 123 5.98 20.10 13.02
N ALA A 124 6.68 19.37 13.90
CA ALA A 124 8.01 18.88 13.61
C ALA A 124 8.03 17.87 12.45
N ILE A 125 7.12 16.89 12.46
CA ILE A 125 7.05 15.92 11.36
C ILE A 125 6.64 16.60 10.05
N GLU A 126 5.76 17.60 10.11
CA GLU A 126 5.36 18.38 8.94
C GLU A 126 6.58 19.08 8.30
N GLN A 127 7.40 19.74 9.11
CA GLN A 127 8.62 20.39 8.64
C GLN A 127 9.63 19.39 8.06
N VAL A 128 9.83 18.25 8.73
CA VAL A 128 10.76 17.21 8.26
C VAL A 128 10.33 16.67 6.89
N VAL A 129 9.07 16.30 6.74
CA VAL A 129 8.54 15.79 5.47
C VAL A 129 8.57 16.87 4.39
N MET A 130 8.22 18.12 4.73
CA MET A 130 8.25 19.22 3.77
C MET A 130 9.65 19.45 3.20
N LEU A 131 10.68 19.44 4.05
CA LEU A 131 12.07 19.64 3.63
C LEU A 131 12.59 18.46 2.80
N GLU A 132 12.27 17.22 3.16
CA GLU A 132 12.63 16.05 2.35
C GLU A 132 11.94 16.05 0.97
N LEU A 133 10.65 16.40 0.91
CA LEU A 133 9.97 16.54 -0.38
C LEU A 133 10.55 17.69 -1.23
N ARG A 134 10.95 18.81 -0.61
CA ARG A 134 11.62 19.92 -1.31
C ARG A 134 12.97 19.49 -1.85
N ARG A 135 13.75 18.73 -1.07
CA ARG A 135 15.03 18.17 -1.51
C ARG A 135 14.88 17.25 -2.71
N MET A 136 13.86 16.36 -2.71
CA MET A 136 13.56 15.53 -3.88
C MET A 136 13.15 16.37 -5.09
N ALA A 137 12.35 17.41 -4.87
CA ALA A 137 11.94 18.33 -5.92
C ALA A 137 13.14 19.10 -6.52
N GLU A 138 14.08 19.56 -5.70
CA GLU A 138 15.31 20.20 -6.14
C GLU A 138 16.18 19.24 -6.96
N PHE A 139 16.31 17.98 -6.52
CA PHE A 139 17.05 16.97 -7.27
C PHE A 139 16.40 16.67 -8.63
N LEU A 140 15.08 16.47 -8.64
CA LEU A 140 14.31 16.26 -9.87
C LEU A 140 14.45 17.44 -10.84
N ALA A 141 14.53 18.67 -10.32
CA ALA A 141 14.69 19.87 -11.14
C ALA A 141 16.13 20.06 -11.65
N ALA A 142 17.13 19.61 -10.89
CA ALA A 142 18.53 19.71 -11.26
C ALA A 142 18.93 18.66 -12.31
N ASP A 143 18.48 17.42 -12.12
CA ASP A 143 18.82 16.30 -12.99
C ASP A 143 17.70 15.24 -12.99
N GLU A 144 16.82 15.35 -13.98
CA GLU A 144 15.69 14.43 -14.13
C GLU A 144 16.15 13.01 -14.51
N GLU A 145 17.23 12.88 -15.29
CA GLU A 145 17.77 11.59 -15.70
C GLU A 145 18.41 10.87 -14.52
N ALA A 146 19.27 11.55 -13.75
CA ALA A 146 19.87 10.97 -12.53
C ALA A 146 18.81 10.65 -11.47
N PHE A 147 17.74 11.45 -11.36
CA PHE A 147 16.62 11.13 -10.48
C PHE A 147 15.90 9.85 -10.92
N ALA A 148 15.58 9.73 -12.21
CA ALA A 148 14.97 8.53 -12.76
C ALA A 148 15.86 7.29 -12.59
N GLU A 149 17.18 7.44 -12.79
CA GLU A 149 18.16 6.38 -12.54
C GLU A 149 18.21 6.00 -11.06
N LEU A 150 18.17 6.96 -10.13
CA LEU A 150 18.17 6.65 -8.71
C LEU A 150 16.94 5.82 -8.32
N LEU A 151 15.76 6.16 -8.86
CA LEU A 151 14.54 5.39 -8.66
C LEU A 151 14.62 3.99 -9.31
N ALA A 152 15.31 3.87 -10.43
CA ALA A 152 15.52 2.64 -11.18
C ALA A 152 16.56 1.70 -10.53
N GLN A 153 17.67 2.24 -10.02
CA GLN A 153 18.81 1.49 -9.50
C GLN A 153 18.45 0.58 -8.32
N LYS A 154 17.53 1.01 -7.44
CA LYS A 154 17.03 0.16 -6.35
C LYS A 154 16.01 -0.89 -6.80
N THR A 155 15.42 -0.71 -7.98
CA THR A 155 14.24 -1.47 -8.41
C THR A 155 14.56 -2.48 -9.51
N ASP A 156 15.73 -2.44 -10.16
CA ASP A 156 15.83 -3.06 -11.48
C ASP A 156 16.64 -4.37 -11.56
N LYS A 157 17.80 -4.54 -10.92
CA LYS A 157 18.64 -5.72 -11.24
C LYS A 157 18.11 -7.07 -10.73
N GLU A 158 17.70 -7.14 -9.47
CA GLU A 158 17.20 -8.39 -8.87
C GLU A 158 15.77 -8.69 -9.31
N LEU A 159 14.97 -7.63 -9.44
CA LEU A 159 13.57 -7.70 -9.87
C LEU A 159 13.41 -7.95 -11.36
N LEU A 160 14.28 -7.44 -12.24
CA LEU A 160 14.27 -7.84 -13.66
C LEU A 160 14.65 -9.31 -13.82
N LYS A 161 15.57 -9.83 -12.98
CA LYS A 161 15.89 -11.26 -12.96
C LYS A 161 14.70 -12.08 -12.47
N GLU A 162 14.04 -11.66 -11.39
CA GLU A 162 12.85 -12.32 -10.86
C GLU A 162 11.69 -12.27 -11.86
N LYS A 163 11.45 -11.14 -12.53
CA LYS A 163 10.44 -10.98 -13.59
C LYS A 163 10.71 -11.93 -14.75
N LYS A 164 11.95 -11.97 -15.26
CA LYS A 164 12.34 -12.89 -16.34
C LYS A 164 12.19 -14.36 -15.92
N HIS A 165 12.50 -14.66 -14.66
CA HIS A 165 12.31 -16.00 -14.10
C HIS A 165 10.81 -16.39 -14.05
N ASP A 166 9.96 -15.50 -13.52
CA ASP A 166 8.52 -15.69 -13.44
C ASP A 166 7.86 -15.78 -14.83
N GLU A 167 8.32 -15.01 -15.82
CA GLU A 167 7.88 -15.10 -17.22
C GLU A 167 8.25 -16.45 -17.84
N ALA A 168 9.47 -16.94 -17.60
CA ALA A 168 9.91 -18.24 -18.08
C ALA A 168 9.15 -19.39 -17.40
N GLU A 169 8.89 -19.29 -16.09
CA GLU A 169 8.05 -20.25 -15.36
C GLU A 169 6.61 -20.26 -15.89
N LEU A 170 6.04 -19.09 -16.17
CA LEU A 170 4.69 -18.96 -16.70
C LEU A 170 4.57 -19.65 -18.07
N GLN A 171 5.54 -19.41 -18.97
CA GLN A 171 5.55 -20.08 -20.27
C GLN A 171 5.68 -21.60 -20.15
N LYS A 172 6.56 -22.09 -19.27
CA LYS A 172 6.67 -23.53 -19.00
C LYS A 172 5.35 -24.12 -18.49
N ALA A 173 4.67 -23.41 -17.59
CA ALA A 173 3.39 -23.87 -17.04
C ALA A 173 2.27 -23.89 -18.09
N ILE A 174 2.22 -22.90 -18.99
CA ILE A 174 1.26 -22.85 -20.10
C ILE A 174 1.50 -24.01 -21.07
N VAL A 175 2.75 -24.18 -21.54
CA VAL A 175 3.10 -25.28 -22.45
C VAL A 175 2.80 -26.64 -21.83
N ARG A 176 3.10 -26.81 -20.53
CA ARG A 176 2.77 -28.06 -19.82
C ARG A 176 1.26 -28.29 -19.71
N ASN A 177 0.49 -27.24 -19.42
CA ASN A 177 -0.97 -27.34 -19.35
C ASN A 177 -1.58 -27.79 -20.68
N ASP A 178 -1.08 -27.25 -21.80
CA ASP A 178 -1.55 -27.62 -23.13
C ASP A 178 -1.12 -29.04 -23.51
N THR A 179 0.10 -29.44 -23.13
CA THR A 179 0.57 -30.82 -23.31
C THR A 179 -0.29 -31.82 -22.53
N VAL A 180 -0.64 -31.51 -21.27
CA VAL A 180 -1.52 -32.35 -20.44
C VAL A 180 -2.91 -32.46 -21.06
N ALA A 181 -3.45 -31.37 -21.63
CA ALA A 181 -4.73 -31.41 -22.33
C ALA A 181 -4.69 -32.36 -23.54
N GLN A 182 -3.64 -32.29 -24.37
CA GLN A 182 -3.46 -33.21 -25.51
C GLN A 182 -3.28 -34.66 -25.07
N LEU A 183 -2.55 -34.91 -23.97
CA LEU A 183 -2.40 -36.26 -23.42
C LEU A 183 -3.73 -36.82 -22.90
N TYR A 184 -4.56 -35.97 -22.32
CA TYR A 184 -5.90 -36.34 -21.84
C TYR A 184 -6.83 -36.71 -23.01
N GLU A 185 -6.82 -35.92 -24.09
CA GLU A 185 -7.58 -36.21 -25.31
C GLU A 185 -7.17 -37.57 -25.91
N LYS A 186 -5.87 -37.81 -26.07
CA LYS A 186 -5.36 -39.10 -26.57
C LYS A 186 -5.71 -40.28 -25.66
N LEU A 187 -5.62 -40.10 -24.34
CA LEU A 187 -6.00 -41.14 -23.38
C LEU A 187 -7.47 -41.51 -23.52
N TYR A 188 -8.34 -40.52 -23.76
CA TYR A 188 -9.76 -40.75 -24.00
C TYR A 188 -10.00 -41.53 -25.31
N GLU A 189 -9.33 -41.15 -26.39
CA GLU A 189 -9.39 -41.86 -27.68
C GLU A 189 -8.91 -43.31 -27.56
N ASP A 190 -7.77 -43.55 -26.89
CA ASP A 190 -7.21 -44.89 -26.72
C ASP A 190 -8.08 -45.77 -25.80
N ASN A 191 -8.77 -45.18 -24.81
CA ASN A 191 -9.77 -45.89 -24.02
C ASN A 191 -11.00 -46.27 -24.87
N ALA A 192 -11.50 -45.36 -25.70
CA ALA A 192 -12.64 -45.61 -26.57
C ALA A 192 -12.39 -46.74 -27.60
N ILE A 193 -11.13 -46.92 -28.04
CA ILE A 193 -10.70 -47.99 -28.96
C ILE A 193 -10.31 -49.27 -28.19
N GLY A 194 -10.35 -49.26 -26.85
CA GLY A 194 -10.07 -50.42 -26.00
C GLY A 194 -8.59 -50.77 -25.84
N LYS A 195 -7.67 -49.85 -26.16
CA LYS A 195 -6.23 -50.04 -25.94
C LYS A 195 -5.82 -49.87 -24.48
N VAL A 196 -6.64 -49.17 -23.69
CA VAL A 196 -6.46 -48.91 -22.27
C VAL A 196 -7.64 -49.52 -21.53
N SER A 197 -7.41 -50.14 -20.38
CA SER A 197 -8.51 -50.62 -19.54
C SER A 197 -9.15 -49.47 -18.76
N ASP A 198 -10.43 -49.61 -18.42
CA ASP A 198 -11.16 -48.59 -17.65
C ASP A 198 -10.48 -48.24 -16.32
N GLU A 199 -9.85 -49.21 -15.67
CA GLU A 199 -9.10 -49.00 -14.42
C GLU A 199 -7.87 -48.09 -14.64
N TRP A 200 -7.09 -48.35 -15.69
CA TRP A 200 -5.94 -47.52 -16.06
C TRP A 200 -6.37 -46.13 -16.53
N PHE A 201 -7.48 -46.04 -17.26
CA PHE A 201 -8.07 -44.77 -17.68
C PHE A 201 -8.47 -43.91 -16.48
N MET A 202 -9.16 -44.47 -15.48
CA MET A 202 -9.55 -43.77 -14.25
C MET A 202 -8.34 -43.22 -13.48
N GLN A 203 -7.28 -44.02 -13.35
CA GLN A 203 -6.08 -43.58 -12.64
C GLN A 203 -5.33 -42.46 -13.37
N LEU A 204 -5.13 -42.61 -14.69
CA LEU A 204 -4.39 -41.63 -15.50
C LEU A 204 -5.19 -40.34 -15.71
N SER A 205 -6.50 -40.43 -15.92
CA SER A 205 -7.38 -39.27 -16.04
C SER A 205 -7.39 -38.44 -14.76
N HIS A 206 -7.50 -39.08 -13.59
CA HIS A 206 -7.40 -38.39 -12.30
C HIS A 206 -6.06 -37.68 -12.11
N LYS A 207 -4.95 -38.33 -12.48
CA LYS A 207 -3.60 -37.75 -12.42
C LYS A 207 -3.48 -36.49 -13.29
N TYR A 208 -3.93 -36.57 -14.54
CA TYR A 208 -3.90 -35.42 -15.45
C TYR A 208 -4.83 -34.29 -15.03
N GLU A 209 -6.00 -34.60 -14.47
CA GLU A 209 -6.94 -33.59 -13.97
C GLU A 209 -6.36 -32.85 -12.76
N THR A 210 -5.73 -33.58 -11.84
CA THR A 210 -5.03 -33.00 -10.69
C THR A 210 -3.89 -32.09 -11.14
N GLU A 211 -3.04 -32.57 -12.05
CA GLU A 211 -1.94 -31.77 -12.62
C GLU A 211 -2.45 -30.51 -13.34
N ARG A 212 -3.55 -30.61 -14.09
CA ARG A 212 -4.16 -29.46 -14.78
C ARG A 212 -4.68 -28.42 -13.79
N LEU A 213 -5.26 -28.86 -12.66
CA LEU A 213 -5.74 -27.95 -11.61
C LEU A 213 -4.57 -27.20 -10.96
N GLU A 214 -3.49 -27.90 -10.61
CA GLU A 214 -2.26 -27.32 -10.08
C GLU A 214 -1.65 -26.32 -11.07
N LEU A 215 -1.54 -26.67 -12.35
CA LEU A 215 -1.02 -25.79 -13.39
C LEU A 215 -1.89 -24.54 -13.57
N LYS A 216 -3.22 -24.67 -13.57
CA LYS A 216 -4.13 -23.51 -13.62
C LYS A 216 -3.95 -22.57 -12.44
N THR A 217 -3.80 -23.11 -11.23
CA THR A 217 -3.54 -22.27 -10.05
C THR A 217 -2.18 -21.59 -10.14
N LYS A 218 -1.13 -22.31 -10.56
CA LYS A 218 0.22 -21.75 -10.79
C LYS A 218 0.23 -20.66 -11.87
N ILE A 219 -0.46 -20.86 -12.99
CA ILE A 219 -0.60 -19.85 -14.05
C ILE A 219 -1.30 -18.61 -13.51
N LYS A 220 -2.38 -18.78 -12.72
CA LYS A 220 -3.11 -17.66 -12.12
C LYS A 220 -2.23 -16.86 -11.17
N THR A 221 -1.47 -17.52 -10.29
CA THR A 221 -0.59 -16.84 -9.33
C THR A 221 0.57 -16.13 -10.02
N LEU A 222 1.22 -16.76 -11.01
CA LEU A 222 2.29 -16.13 -11.79
C LEU A 222 1.80 -14.92 -12.59
N ARG A 223 0.62 -14.99 -13.23
CA ARG A 223 0.01 -13.83 -13.91
C ARG A 223 -0.30 -12.69 -12.94
N GLN A 224 -0.77 -13.01 -11.73
CA GLN A 224 -1.00 -12.01 -10.68
C GLN A 224 0.30 -11.38 -10.17
N LYS A 225 1.40 -12.13 -10.09
CA LYS A 225 2.72 -11.57 -9.76
C LYS A 225 3.24 -10.65 -10.86
N LEU A 226 3.20 -11.09 -12.12
CA LEU A 226 3.70 -10.32 -13.25
C LEU A 226 2.89 -9.03 -13.50
N SER A 227 1.56 -9.07 -13.33
CA SER A 227 0.72 -7.86 -13.42
C SER A 227 1.07 -6.81 -12.36
N LYS A 228 1.38 -7.23 -11.13
CA LYS A 228 1.89 -6.32 -10.09
C LYS A 228 3.27 -5.74 -10.43
N CYS A 229 4.08 -6.48 -11.20
CA CYS A 229 5.38 -5.99 -11.66
C CYS A 229 5.21 -4.92 -12.77
N GLY A 230 4.20 -5.04 -13.64
CA GLY A 230 3.89 -4.02 -14.66
C GLY A 230 3.32 -2.71 -14.10
N GLN A 231 2.68 -2.73 -12.92
CA GLN A 231 2.19 -1.52 -12.23
C GLN A 231 3.32 -0.57 -11.82
N ARG A 232 4.56 -1.06 -11.74
CA ARG A 232 5.71 -0.32 -11.22
C ARG A 232 6.18 0.84 -12.10
N GLU A 233 6.16 0.68 -13.43
CA GLU A 233 6.50 1.79 -14.33
C GLU A 233 5.48 2.93 -14.18
N GLN A 234 4.19 2.57 -14.08
CA GLN A 234 3.12 3.52 -13.84
C GLN A 234 3.22 4.15 -12.44
N GLU A 235 3.61 3.39 -11.42
CA GLU A 235 3.87 3.90 -10.07
C GLU A 235 5.07 4.86 -10.02
N ARG A 236 6.12 4.63 -10.79
CA ARG A 236 7.26 5.56 -10.95
C ARG A 236 6.82 6.89 -11.56
N GLU A 237 6.01 6.83 -12.62
CA GLU A 237 5.44 8.02 -13.25
C GLU A 237 4.49 8.76 -12.30
N ASN A 238 3.67 8.02 -11.54
CA ASN A 238 2.81 8.57 -10.50
C ASN A 238 3.63 9.26 -9.39
N PHE A 239 4.74 8.65 -8.96
CA PHE A 239 5.62 9.23 -7.95
C PHE A 239 6.26 10.54 -8.44
N THR A 240 6.80 10.53 -9.66
CA THR A 240 7.42 11.71 -10.29
C THR A 240 6.40 12.83 -10.48
N SER A 241 5.19 12.50 -10.95
CA SER A 241 4.12 13.48 -11.11
C SER A 241 3.62 14.04 -9.77
N ALA A 242 3.57 13.24 -8.71
CA ALA A 242 3.23 13.69 -7.38
C ALA A 242 4.28 14.66 -6.80
N ILE A 243 5.57 14.42 -7.01
CA ILE A 243 6.64 15.38 -6.65
C ILE A 243 6.50 16.68 -7.44
N ARG A 244 6.25 16.61 -8.76
CA ARG A 244 5.99 17.80 -9.59
C ARG A 244 4.76 18.58 -9.11
N ARG A 245 3.71 17.90 -8.63
CA ARG A 245 2.53 18.55 -8.05
C ARG A 245 2.88 19.25 -6.74
N PHE A 246 3.70 18.62 -5.89
CA PHE A 246 4.22 19.24 -4.68
C PHE A 246 5.00 20.52 -4.98
N MET A 247 5.88 20.52 -6.00
CA MET A 247 6.64 21.70 -6.44
C MET A 247 5.77 22.91 -6.74
N ARG A 248 4.57 22.70 -7.31
CA ARG A 248 3.66 23.79 -7.68
C ARG A 248 2.85 24.32 -6.50
N MET A 249 2.48 23.45 -5.56
CA MET A 249 1.59 23.79 -4.45
C MET A 249 2.35 24.28 -3.22
N ASP A 250 3.59 23.83 -3.03
CA ASP A 250 4.46 24.07 -1.85
C ASP A 250 3.72 23.86 -0.51
N ARG A 251 2.78 22.91 -0.49
CA ARG A 251 1.95 22.58 0.67
C ARG A 251 1.71 21.09 0.74
N LEU A 252 1.83 20.54 1.96
CA LEU A 252 1.51 19.14 2.22
C LEU A 252 0.00 18.98 2.33
N THR A 253 -0.54 17.99 1.61
CA THR A 253 -1.96 17.61 1.69
C THR A 253 -2.06 16.12 1.96
N ALA A 254 -3.11 15.70 2.68
CA ALA A 254 -3.29 14.28 2.98
C ALA A 254 -3.40 13.38 1.72
N PRO A 255 -4.03 13.80 0.60
CA PRO A 255 -3.99 13.05 -0.65
C PRO A 255 -2.56 12.90 -1.21
N LEU A 256 -1.79 13.99 -1.25
CA LEU A 256 -0.41 13.97 -1.74
C LEU A 256 0.47 13.02 -0.92
N LEU A 257 0.38 13.09 0.42
CA LEU A 257 1.16 12.21 1.29
C LEU A 257 0.80 10.73 1.08
N ARG A 258 -0.48 10.42 0.85
CA ARG A 258 -0.95 9.06 0.56
C ARG A 258 -0.51 8.52 -0.80
N GLU A 259 -0.19 9.39 -1.75
CA GLU A 259 0.34 8.98 -3.06
C GLU A 259 1.87 8.78 -3.03
N LEU A 260 2.58 9.50 -2.16
CA LEU A 260 4.04 9.46 -2.09
C LEU A 260 4.57 8.49 -1.04
N ILE A 261 4.01 8.52 0.17
CA ILE A 261 4.58 7.90 1.37
C ILE A 261 3.81 6.62 1.69
N ASP A 262 4.53 5.52 1.88
CA ASP A 262 3.98 4.28 2.41
C ASP A 262 3.83 4.38 3.93
N HIS A 263 4.95 4.64 4.62
CA HIS A 263 4.97 4.86 6.06
C HIS A 263 6.19 5.68 6.48
N ILE A 264 6.13 6.20 7.71
CA ILE A 264 7.20 6.97 8.33
C ILE A 264 7.50 6.35 9.69
N ASP A 265 8.74 5.89 9.87
CA ASP A 265 9.21 5.33 11.14
C ASP A 265 9.79 6.43 12.02
N VAL A 266 9.25 6.53 13.23
CA VAL A 266 9.71 7.48 14.25
C VAL A 266 10.45 6.70 15.32
N PHE A 267 11.68 7.11 15.60
CA PHE A 267 12.53 6.55 16.65
C PHE A 267 12.53 7.43 17.91
N GLU A 268 13.07 6.87 19.00
CA GLU A 268 13.25 7.59 20.26
C GLU A 268 14.16 8.81 20.10
N THR A 269 13.91 9.84 20.91
CA THR A 269 14.80 11.02 20.96
C THR A 269 16.00 10.70 21.83
N GLU A 270 17.20 10.83 21.26
CA GLU A 270 18.47 10.64 21.94
C GLU A 270 19.08 11.99 22.35
N GLY A 271 19.94 11.99 23.38
CA GLY A 271 20.65 13.18 23.85
C GLY A 271 19.89 14.04 24.89
N LYS A 272 20.53 15.11 25.35
CA LYS A 272 20.02 16.03 26.39
C LYS A 272 20.18 17.49 25.97
N GLY A 273 19.25 18.35 26.40
CA GLY A 273 19.32 19.81 26.18
C GLY A 273 19.28 20.20 24.71
N LYS A 274 20.31 20.93 24.24
CA LYS A 274 20.45 21.42 22.85
C LYS A 274 20.99 20.37 21.88
N ASN A 275 21.54 19.26 22.38
CA ASN A 275 22.11 18.19 21.55
C ASN A 275 21.11 17.03 21.38
N ARG A 276 19.80 17.33 21.39
CA ARG A 276 18.79 16.30 21.19
C ARG A 276 18.70 15.95 19.71
N THR A 277 18.74 14.67 19.42
CA THR A 277 18.57 14.15 18.06
C THR A 277 17.42 13.18 18.02
N GLN A 278 16.63 13.22 16.95
CA GLN A 278 15.56 12.25 16.74
C GLN A 278 15.64 11.73 15.31
N ARG A 279 15.54 10.40 15.15
CA ARG A 279 15.55 9.78 13.84
C ARG A 279 14.14 9.57 13.33
N ILE A 280 13.90 9.95 12.07
CA ILE A 280 12.62 9.83 11.38
C ILE A 280 12.91 9.34 9.96
N VAL A 281 12.55 8.10 9.65
CA VAL A 281 12.82 7.50 8.34
C VAL A 281 11.54 7.49 7.52
N ILE A 282 11.58 8.01 6.29
CA ILE A 282 10.43 8.05 5.39
C ILE A 282 10.58 6.95 4.35
N TYR A 283 9.56 6.10 4.24
CA TYR A 283 9.46 5.07 3.20
C TYR A 283 8.41 5.49 2.18
N TYR A 284 8.81 5.51 0.91
CA TYR A 284 7.96 5.86 -0.21
C TYR A 284 7.34 4.61 -0.84
N LEU A 285 6.10 4.72 -1.33
CA LEU A 285 5.31 3.60 -1.88
C LEU A 285 6.03 2.80 -2.97
N PHE A 286 6.82 3.48 -3.80
CA PHE A 286 7.46 2.87 -4.97
C PHE A 286 8.90 2.39 -4.71
N VAL A 287 9.65 3.12 -3.88
CA VAL A 287 11.11 2.97 -3.77
C VAL A 287 11.55 2.45 -2.39
N GLY A 288 10.62 2.43 -1.42
CA GLY A 288 10.95 2.26 -0.02
C GLY A 288 11.77 3.46 0.47
N TYR A 289 12.90 3.20 1.15
CA TYR A 289 13.81 4.25 1.58
C TYR A 289 14.66 4.76 0.42
N VAL A 290 14.72 6.08 0.23
CA VAL A 290 15.55 6.74 -0.78
C VAL A 290 16.59 7.60 -0.10
N GLU A 291 17.85 7.36 -0.43
CA GLU A 291 18.94 8.25 -0.04
C GLU A 291 19.21 9.20 -1.21
N ILE A 292 18.78 10.45 -1.07
CA ILE A 292 18.99 11.47 -2.09
C ILE A 292 20.48 11.90 -2.02
N PRO A 293 21.21 12.01 -3.14
CA PRO A 293 22.55 12.56 -3.17
C PRO A 293 22.60 13.98 -2.60
N GLU A 294 23.74 14.39 -2.05
CA GLU A 294 23.91 15.74 -1.53
C GLU A 294 24.15 16.74 -2.67
N ILE A 295 23.09 17.41 -3.11
CA ILE A 295 23.20 18.44 -4.17
C ILE A 295 23.49 19.80 -3.55
N SER A 296 23.18 19.97 -2.27
CA SER A 296 23.49 21.15 -1.44
C SER A 296 23.37 20.76 0.04
N HIS A 297 24.27 21.28 0.88
CA HIS A 297 24.40 21.05 2.33
C HIS A 297 23.17 20.48 3.04
N ARG A 298 23.30 19.38 3.79
CA ARG A 298 22.30 18.94 4.77
C ARG A 298 22.19 19.97 5.90
N PRO A 299 21.19 20.88 5.96
CA PRO A 299 20.91 21.47 7.25
C PRO A 299 20.17 20.38 8.01
N ASN A 300 20.84 19.76 8.97
CA ASN A 300 20.15 18.98 9.99
C ASN A 300 18.90 19.76 10.41
N ILE A 301 17.72 19.19 10.21
CA ILE A 301 16.47 19.94 10.40
C ILE A 301 16.37 20.19 11.90
N VAL A 302 16.58 21.44 12.32
CA VAL A 302 16.40 21.86 13.70
C VAL A 302 15.03 22.49 13.80
N ALA A 303 14.06 21.75 14.34
CA ALA A 303 12.76 22.33 14.65
C ALA A 303 12.75 22.79 16.12
N ASP A 304 12.57 24.09 16.33
CA ASP A 304 12.34 24.66 17.66
C ASP A 304 10.90 24.42 18.10
N THR A 305 10.63 23.18 18.49
CA THR A 305 9.30 22.77 18.93
C THR A 305 8.87 23.41 20.26
N ARG A 306 9.81 23.92 21.06
CA ARG A 306 9.54 24.67 22.31
C ARG A 306 10.67 25.67 22.55
N LYS A 307 10.39 26.86 23.13
CA LYS A 307 11.43 27.80 23.60
C LYS A 307 12.50 27.05 24.40
N GLY A 308 13.71 26.95 23.86
CA GLY A 308 14.86 26.32 24.50
C GLY A 308 15.04 24.80 24.30
N VAL A 309 14.24 24.14 23.45
CA VAL A 309 14.39 22.70 23.15
C VAL A 309 14.46 22.50 21.63
N ALA A 310 15.67 22.62 21.09
CA ALA A 310 15.99 22.29 19.72
C ALA A 310 16.19 20.77 19.60
N THR A 311 15.49 20.14 18.64
CA THR A 311 15.71 18.73 18.28
C THR A 311 16.20 18.69 16.83
N LYS A 312 17.33 18.02 16.62
CA LYS A 312 17.90 17.76 15.30
C LYS A 312 17.32 16.46 14.74
N TYR A 313 16.72 16.52 13.56
CA TYR A 313 16.13 15.35 12.91
C TYR A 313 17.12 14.68 11.95
N LEU A 314 17.23 13.36 12.03
CA LEU A 314 18.04 12.51 11.14
C LEU A 314 17.10 11.64 10.29
N THR A 315 17.27 11.64 8.98
CA THR A 315 16.39 10.92 8.05
C THR A 315 16.92 9.57 7.58
N GLU A 316 18.13 9.21 7.99
CA GLU A 316 18.79 7.96 7.62
C GLU A 316 18.35 6.76 8.48
N PRO A 317 18.25 5.55 7.90
CA PRO A 317 17.97 4.33 8.64
C PRO A 317 19.11 3.96 9.60
N LYS A 318 18.82 3.12 10.60
CA LYS A 318 19.87 2.43 11.36
C LYS A 318 20.56 1.46 10.40
N THR A 319 21.77 1.79 9.95
CA THR A 319 22.68 0.80 9.36
C THR A 319 22.92 -0.28 10.42
N ALA A 320 22.60 -1.52 10.06
CA ALA A 320 22.81 -2.70 10.88
C ALA A 320 24.30 -3.00 11.09
#